data_AF-A0A2J6XX18-F1
#
_entry.id   AF-A0A2J6XX18-F1
#
_cell.length_a   1.000
_cell.length_b   1.000
_cell.length_c   1.000
_cell.angle_alpha   90.00
_cell.angle_beta   90.00
_cell.angle_gamma   90.00
#
_symmetry.space_group_name_H-M   'P 1'
#
loop_
_entity.id
_entity.type
_entity.pdbx_description
1 polymer ?
#
loop_
_entity_poly.entity_id
_entity_poly.type
_entity_poly.pdbx_seq_one_letter_code
_entity_poly.pdbx_strand_id
1 'polypeptide(L)'
;MWNYYTIMRVSFDKKSLRYQIVQYALEKGIKPTAKAFNTTPKTVRKWLNRWKEKGISGLIDQSKAPKNPKRYITQEQKDLAIKLKKEFPSFGAKRLKRDFALSLSEKALRKIWKENGLLKKRRRKHKTKRNLREIKKNWPLFSQIEVDTKYLDDILGYFCQMFKNYLLILI
;
A
#
# COMPACT_ATOMS: atom_id res chain seq x y z
N MET A 1 -32.36 -19.31 10.45
CA MET A 1 -32.85 -18.01 9.91
C MET A 1 -31.65 -17.26 9.34
N TRP A 2 -31.57 -17.08 8.02
CA TRP A 2 -30.42 -16.43 7.40
C TRP A 2 -30.53 -14.92 7.61
N ASN A 3 -29.56 -14.30 8.28
CA ASN A 3 -29.54 -12.85 8.44
C ASN A 3 -28.64 -12.22 7.36
N TYR A 4 -29.25 -11.58 6.38
CA TYR A 4 -28.52 -10.95 5.28
C TYR A 4 -27.48 -9.92 5.74
N TYR A 5 -27.80 -9.09 6.73
CA TYR A 5 -26.92 -8.00 7.14
C TYR A 5 -25.67 -8.50 7.87
N THR A 6 -25.76 -9.61 8.62
CA THR A 6 -24.60 -10.22 9.27
C THR A 6 -23.68 -10.85 8.22
N ILE A 7 -24.24 -11.63 7.29
CA ILE A 7 -23.47 -12.30 6.23
C ILE A 7 -22.82 -11.27 5.30
N MET A 8 -23.49 -10.17 4.97
CA MET A 8 -22.92 -9.11 4.11
C MET A 8 -21.74 -8.35 4.75
N ARG A 9 -21.59 -8.40 6.07
CA ARG A 9 -20.44 -7.81 6.79
C ARG A 9 -19.26 -8.77 6.87
N VAL A 10 -19.51 -10.05 7.14
CA VAL A 10 -18.48 -11.06 7.41
C VAL A 10 -17.99 -11.75 6.14
N SER A 11 -18.89 -12.00 5.17
CA SER A 11 -18.56 -12.80 4.00
C SER A 11 -17.67 -12.04 3.01
N PHE A 12 -16.64 -12.72 2.56
CA PHE A 12 -15.82 -12.32 1.42
C PHE A 12 -16.59 -12.44 0.10
N ASP A 13 -17.25 -13.59 -0.12
CA ASP A 13 -18.13 -13.79 -1.27
C ASP A 13 -19.59 -13.43 -0.96
N LYS A 14 -19.91 -12.17 -1.18
CA LYS A 14 -21.28 -11.64 -1.03
C LYS A 14 -22.18 -12.02 -2.21
N LYS A 15 -21.61 -12.44 -3.32
CA LYS A 15 -22.33 -12.74 -4.56
C LYS A 15 -23.19 -13.98 -4.38
N SER A 16 -22.67 -15.02 -3.74
CA SER A 16 -23.38 -16.28 -3.47
C SER A 16 -24.72 -16.04 -2.73
N LEU A 17 -24.71 -15.30 -1.63
CA LEU A 17 -25.96 -15.00 -0.89
C LEU A 17 -26.95 -14.17 -1.73
N ARG A 18 -26.46 -13.21 -2.52
CA ARG A 18 -27.32 -12.41 -3.40
C ARG A 18 -27.98 -13.27 -4.48
N TYR A 19 -27.26 -14.28 -4.97
CA TYR A 19 -27.79 -15.22 -5.95
C TYR A 19 -28.88 -16.09 -5.32
N GLN A 20 -28.69 -16.60 -4.10
CA GLN A 20 -29.73 -17.34 -3.35
C GLN A 20 -31.00 -16.50 -3.14
N ILE A 21 -30.84 -15.22 -2.79
CA ILE A 21 -31.98 -14.28 -2.68
C ILE A 21 -32.74 -14.16 -4.00
N VAL A 22 -32.01 -14.07 -5.13
CA VAL A 22 -32.64 -13.96 -6.44
C VAL A 22 -33.40 -15.25 -6.80
N GLN A 23 -32.79 -16.42 -6.60
CA GLN A 23 -33.44 -17.71 -6.88
C GLN A 23 -34.72 -17.86 -6.07
N TYR A 24 -34.65 -17.60 -4.75
CA TYR A 24 -35.82 -17.68 -3.88
C TYR A 24 -36.90 -16.65 -4.25
N ALA A 25 -36.51 -15.46 -4.69
CA ALA A 25 -37.45 -14.43 -5.16
C ALA A 25 -38.11 -14.76 -6.49
N LEU A 26 -37.46 -15.51 -7.37
CA LEU A 26 -38.07 -16.01 -8.60
C LEU A 26 -39.11 -17.10 -8.31
N GLU A 27 -38.85 -17.95 -7.31
CA GLU A 27 -39.74 -19.06 -6.95
C GLU A 27 -40.93 -18.62 -6.08
N LYS A 28 -40.69 -17.86 -5.01
CA LYS A 28 -41.71 -17.52 -4.00
C LYS A 28 -42.18 -16.07 -4.06
N GLY A 29 -41.46 -15.19 -4.77
CA GLY A 29 -41.76 -13.76 -4.83
C GLY A 29 -41.08 -12.90 -3.76
N ILE A 30 -41.21 -11.58 -3.89
CA ILE A 30 -40.35 -10.59 -3.19
C ILE A 30 -40.59 -10.55 -1.67
N LYS A 31 -41.85 -10.44 -1.22
CA LYS A 31 -42.21 -10.33 0.20
C LYS A 31 -41.83 -11.56 1.04
N PRO A 32 -42.10 -12.81 0.61
CA PRO A 32 -41.69 -13.99 1.38
C PRO A 32 -40.16 -14.13 1.42
N THR A 33 -39.46 -13.81 0.32
CA THR A 33 -37.99 -13.75 0.32
C THR A 33 -37.45 -12.78 1.38
N ALA A 34 -38.05 -11.59 1.48
CA ALA A 34 -37.62 -10.59 2.44
C ALA A 34 -37.72 -11.13 3.89
N LYS A 35 -38.80 -11.84 4.21
CA LYS A 35 -38.98 -12.51 5.51
C LYS A 35 -37.97 -13.64 5.72
N ALA A 36 -37.79 -14.53 4.74
CA ALA A 36 -36.90 -15.69 4.87
C ALA A 36 -35.42 -15.32 5.12
N PHE A 37 -34.96 -14.22 4.51
CA PHE A 37 -33.58 -13.73 4.60
C PHE A 37 -33.38 -12.59 5.62
N ASN A 38 -34.39 -12.25 6.43
CA ASN A 38 -34.38 -11.11 7.35
C ASN A 38 -33.90 -9.81 6.68
N THR A 39 -34.48 -9.49 5.52
CA THR A 39 -34.18 -8.29 4.73
C THR A 39 -35.41 -7.44 4.49
N THR A 40 -35.20 -6.29 3.87
CA THR A 40 -36.29 -5.48 3.34
C THR A 40 -36.66 -5.92 1.90
N PRO A 41 -37.94 -5.83 1.51
CA PRO A 41 -38.37 -6.03 0.12
C PRO A 41 -37.62 -5.15 -0.88
N LYS A 42 -37.16 -3.96 -0.45
CA LYS A 42 -36.34 -3.04 -1.25
C LYS A 42 -34.99 -3.66 -1.63
N THR A 43 -34.33 -4.36 -0.69
CA THR A 43 -33.06 -5.06 -0.96
C THR A 43 -33.27 -6.21 -1.94
N VAL A 44 -34.34 -7.00 -1.77
CA VAL A 44 -34.67 -8.10 -2.70
C VAL A 44 -34.94 -7.57 -4.10
N ARG A 45 -35.80 -6.54 -4.23
CA ARG A 45 -36.10 -5.89 -5.52
C ARG A 45 -34.85 -5.34 -6.20
N LYS A 46 -33.95 -4.72 -5.43
CA LYS A 46 -32.66 -4.23 -5.96
C LYS A 46 -31.84 -5.35 -6.62
N TRP A 47 -31.70 -6.49 -5.95
CA TRP A 47 -30.90 -7.60 -6.49
C TRP A 47 -31.59 -8.30 -7.66
N LEU A 48 -32.91 -8.48 -7.58
CA LEU A 48 -33.71 -9.05 -8.66
C LEU A 48 -33.63 -8.21 -9.93
N ASN A 49 -33.79 -6.88 -9.82
CA ASN A 49 -33.69 -5.99 -10.99
C ASN A 49 -32.28 -6.03 -11.61
N ARG A 50 -31.23 -5.96 -10.80
CA ARG A 50 -29.85 -6.05 -11.29
C ARG A 50 -29.53 -7.38 -11.95
N TRP A 51 -30.09 -8.47 -11.44
CA TRP A 51 -29.93 -9.78 -12.04
C TRP A 51 -30.69 -9.90 -13.36
N LYS A 52 -31.91 -9.35 -13.47
CA LYS A 52 -32.64 -9.30 -14.75
C LYS A 52 -31.90 -8.49 -15.81
N GLU A 53 -31.26 -7.39 -15.43
CA GLU A 53 -30.53 -6.53 -16.38
C GLU A 53 -29.16 -7.11 -16.81
N LYS A 54 -28.41 -7.73 -15.89
CA LYS A 54 -26.99 -8.04 -16.09
C LYS A 54 -26.57 -9.45 -15.67
N GLY A 55 -27.55 -10.28 -15.30
CA GLY A 55 -27.34 -11.63 -14.79
C GLY A 55 -26.42 -11.66 -13.57
N ILE A 56 -25.48 -12.59 -13.60
CA ILE A 56 -24.51 -12.86 -12.53
C ILE A 56 -23.60 -11.64 -12.25
N SER A 57 -23.29 -10.83 -13.27
CA SER A 57 -22.45 -9.63 -13.11
C SER A 57 -23.14 -8.52 -12.32
N GLY A 58 -24.47 -8.46 -12.36
CA GLY A 58 -25.29 -7.50 -11.61
C GLY A 58 -25.24 -7.69 -10.09
N LEU A 59 -24.79 -8.85 -9.62
CA LEU A 59 -24.71 -9.20 -8.19
C LEU A 59 -23.39 -8.77 -7.55
N ILE A 60 -22.42 -8.31 -8.35
CA ILE A 60 -21.14 -7.79 -7.87
C ILE A 60 -21.35 -6.43 -7.17
N ASP A 61 -20.48 -6.11 -6.20
CA ASP A 61 -20.49 -4.79 -5.57
C ASP A 61 -20.16 -3.69 -6.58
N GLN A 62 -21.06 -2.71 -6.65
CA GLN A 62 -20.85 -1.49 -7.42
C GLN A 62 -20.21 -0.44 -6.53
N SER A 63 -19.41 0.43 -7.14
CA SER A 63 -18.81 1.58 -6.44
C SER A 63 -19.89 2.40 -5.75
N LYS A 64 -19.68 2.67 -4.46
CA LYS A 64 -20.51 3.60 -3.67
C LYS A 64 -19.99 5.04 -3.74
N ALA A 65 -18.94 5.29 -4.52
CA ALA A 65 -18.39 6.62 -4.67
C ALA A 65 -19.44 7.55 -5.31
N PRO A 66 -19.50 8.83 -4.91
CA PRO A 66 -20.36 9.80 -5.56
C PRO A 66 -19.98 9.91 -7.04
N LYS A 67 -20.99 9.96 -7.92
CA LYS A 67 -20.76 10.14 -9.37
C LYS A 67 -20.09 11.48 -9.67
N ASN A 68 -20.50 12.52 -8.94
CA ASN A 68 -19.99 13.89 -9.08
C ASN A 68 -19.34 14.33 -7.75
N PRO A 69 -18.11 13.87 -7.43
CA PRO A 69 -17.41 14.35 -6.25
C PRO A 69 -17.09 15.85 -6.41
N LYS A 70 -17.40 16.67 -5.41
CA LYS A 70 -16.94 18.08 -5.31
C LYS A 70 -15.42 18.12 -5.11
N ARG A 71 -14.64 17.80 -6.14
CA ARG A 71 -13.18 17.97 -6.15
C ARG A 71 -12.85 19.01 -7.20
N TYR A 72 -12.94 20.27 -6.80
CA TYR A 72 -12.57 21.44 -7.58
C TYR A 72 -11.05 21.48 -7.79
N ILE A 73 -10.57 20.75 -8.79
CA ILE A 73 -9.31 21.04 -9.45
C ILE A 73 -9.66 21.13 -10.92
N THR A 74 -9.66 22.34 -11.45
CA THR A 74 -9.95 22.57 -12.87
C THR A 74 -8.85 21.94 -13.72
N GLN A 75 -9.16 21.64 -14.98
CA GLN A 75 -8.17 21.04 -15.88
C GLN A 75 -6.97 22.00 -16.07
N GLU A 76 -7.24 23.29 -16.19
CA GLU A 76 -6.22 24.36 -16.25
C GLU A 76 -5.25 24.32 -15.06
N GLN A 77 -5.76 24.16 -13.84
CA GLN A 77 -4.92 24.05 -12.63
C GLN A 77 -4.05 22.79 -12.65
N LYS A 78 -4.54 21.68 -13.21
CA LYS A 78 -3.73 20.46 -13.38
C LYS A 78 -2.65 20.66 -14.41
N ASP A 79 -3.00 21.25 -15.55
CA ASP A 79 -2.09 21.45 -16.67
C ASP A 79 -0.97 22.40 -16.27
N LEU A 80 -1.29 23.48 -15.53
CA LEU A 80 -0.30 24.37 -14.93
C LEU A 80 0.63 23.62 -13.96
N ALA A 81 0.08 22.78 -13.07
CA ALA A 81 0.87 21.99 -12.13
C ALA A 81 1.81 21.00 -12.83
N ILE A 82 1.37 20.41 -13.96
CA ILE A 82 2.17 19.51 -14.80
C ILE A 82 3.27 20.29 -15.53
N LYS A 83 2.92 21.42 -16.15
CA LYS A 83 3.84 22.30 -16.88
C LYS A 83 4.99 22.75 -15.98
N LEU A 84 4.67 23.32 -14.82
CA LEU A 84 5.67 23.78 -13.85
C LEU A 84 6.59 22.65 -13.36
N LYS A 85 6.06 21.42 -13.23
CA LYS A 85 6.89 20.29 -12.80
C LYS A 85 7.83 19.79 -13.89
N LYS A 86 7.44 19.90 -15.16
CA LYS A 86 8.29 19.58 -16.31
C LYS A 86 9.39 20.63 -16.50
N GLU A 87 9.06 21.91 -16.36
CA GLU A 87 10.03 23.01 -16.43
C GLU A 87 11.02 22.98 -15.26
N PHE A 88 10.54 22.71 -14.04
CA PHE A 88 11.34 22.70 -12.82
C PHE A 88 11.34 21.33 -12.12
N PRO A 89 12.03 20.32 -12.68
CA PRO A 89 11.98 18.94 -12.16
C PRO A 89 12.55 18.80 -10.75
N SER A 90 13.52 19.64 -10.37
CA SER A 90 14.14 19.65 -9.03
C SER A 90 13.25 20.28 -7.95
N PHE A 91 12.25 21.08 -8.32
CA PHE A 91 11.46 21.81 -7.34
C PHE A 91 10.41 20.91 -6.69
N GLY A 92 10.24 21.06 -5.38
CA GLY A 92 9.21 20.38 -4.59
C GLY A 92 7.89 21.13 -4.59
N ALA A 93 6.81 20.46 -4.19
CA ALA A 93 5.46 21.04 -4.14
C ALA A 93 5.38 22.32 -3.28
N LYS A 94 6.03 22.32 -2.12
CA LYS A 94 6.10 23.51 -1.24
C LYS A 94 6.74 24.70 -1.93
N ARG A 95 7.86 24.47 -2.63
CA ARG A 95 8.60 25.51 -3.34
C ARG A 95 7.79 26.07 -4.50
N LEU A 96 7.22 25.20 -5.35
CA LEU A 96 6.38 25.65 -6.46
C LEU A 96 5.13 26.40 -6.00
N LYS A 97 4.50 25.96 -4.90
CA LYS A 97 3.36 26.68 -4.34
C LYS A 97 3.73 28.09 -3.88
N ARG A 98 4.87 28.23 -3.19
CA ARG A 98 5.36 29.52 -2.68
C ARG A 98 5.79 30.45 -3.80
N ASP A 99 6.63 29.96 -4.71
CA ASP A 99 7.29 30.78 -5.72
C ASP A 99 6.31 31.19 -6.86
N PHE A 100 5.29 30.38 -7.15
CA PHE A 100 4.27 30.65 -8.19
C PHE A 100 2.87 30.95 -7.63
N ALA A 101 2.75 31.18 -6.31
CA ALA A 101 1.49 31.50 -5.62
C ALA A 101 0.30 30.60 -6.00
N LEU A 102 0.53 29.29 -6.12
CA LEU A 102 -0.50 28.36 -6.61
C LEU A 102 -1.67 28.21 -5.61
N SER A 103 -2.90 28.26 -6.13
CA SER A 103 -4.13 28.02 -5.36
C SER A 103 -4.22 26.60 -4.80
N LEU A 104 -3.55 25.64 -5.46
CA LEU A 104 -3.57 24.23 -5.07
C LEU A 104 -2.78 23.97 -3.78
N SER A 105 -3.32 23.09 -2.94
CA SER A 105 -2.58 22.57 -1.79
C SER A 105 -1.36 21.75 -2.23
N GLU A 106 -0.31 21.69 -1.40
CA GLU A 106 0.87 20.86 -1.68
C GLU A 106 0.51 19.39 -1.91
N LYS A 107 -0.49 18.89 -1.17
CA LYS A 107 -0.99 17.52 -1.29
C LYS A 107 -1.65 17.29 -2.65
N ALA A 108 -2.42 18.25 -3.15
CA ALA A 108 -3.02 18.19 -4.47
C ALA A 108 -1.94 18.17 -5.57
N LEU A 109 -0.94 19.04 -5.49
CA LEU A 109 0.19 19.05 -6.43
C LEU A 109 0.93 17.70 -6.45
N ARG A 110 1.31 17.17 -5.28
CA ARG A 110 1.97 15.85 -5.20
C ARG A 110 1.10 14.73 -5.76
N LYS A 111 -0.22 14.79 -5.53
CA LYS A 111 -1.16 13.81 -6.07
C LYS A 111 -1.21 13.87 -7.60
N ILE A 112 -1.37 15.06 -8.17
CA ILE A 112 -1.37 15.28 -9.63
C ILE A 112 -0.07 14.73 -10.24
N TRP A 113 1.09 15.06 -9.66
CA TRP A 113 2.38 14.57 -10.15
C TRP A 113 2.54 13.06 -10.03
N LYS A 114 2.00 12.44 -8.98
CA LYS A 114 2.02 10.99 -8.79
C LYS A 114 1.15 10.29 -9.83
N GLU A 115 -0.07 10.79 -10.06
CA GLU A 115 -1.00 10.25 -11.07
C GLU A 115 -0.43 10.38 -12.49
N ASN A 116 0.33 11.45 -12.77
CA ASN A 116 0.99 11.68 -14.07
C ASN A 116 2.42 11.11 -14.17
N GLY A 117 2.90 10.33 -13.18
CA GLY A 117 4.22 9.69 -13.24
C GLY A 117 5.43 10.64 -13.21
N LEU A 118 5.25 11.91 -12.81
CA LEU A 118 6.30 12.94 -12.81
C LEU A 118 7.23 12.88 -11.58
N LEU A 119 6.92 12.01 -10.62
CA LEU A 119 7.71 11.82 -9.41
C LEU A 119 8.77 10.73 -9.61
N LYS A 120 10.04 11.11 -9.55
CA LYS A 120 11.15 10.16 -9.57
C LYS A 120 11.15 9.34 -8.28
N LYS A 121 11.38 8.02 -8.41
CA LYS A 121 11.66 7.17 -7.26
C LYS A 121 12.96 7.63 -6.61
N ARG A 122 12.98 7.65 -5.27
CA ARG A 122 14.22 7.93 -4.52
C ARG A 122 15.27 6.90 -4.91
N ARG A 123 16.45 7.36 -5.34
CA ARG A 123 17.60 6.47 -5.58
C ARG A 123 17.93 5.73 -4.28
N ARG A 124 18.11 4.42 -4.38
CA ARG A 124 18.57 3.62 -3.23
C ARG A 124 20.00 4.05 -2.90
N LYS A 125 20.31 4.19 -1.61
CA LYS A 125 21.70 4.43 -1.19
C LYS A 125 22.53 3.20 -1.55
N HIS A 126 23.78 3.42 -1.98
CA HIS A 126 24.74 2.34 -2.19
C HIS A 126 24.91 1.55 -0.88
N LYS A 127 24.86 0.22 -0.95
CA LYS A 127 25.12 -0.64 0.21
C LYS A 127 26.63 -0.81 0.33
N THR A 128 27.26 -0.20 1.33
CA THR A 128 28.71 -0.29 1.57
C THR A 128 29.15 -1.63 2.12
N LYS A 129 28.29 -2.33 2.88
CA LYS A 129 28.58 -3.66 3.43
C LYS A 129 27.44 -4.62 3.13
N ARG A 130 27.78 -5.90 2.90
CA ARG A 130 26.79 -6.98 2.87
C ARG A 130 26.28 -7.19 4.30
N ASN A 131 25.04 -6.80 4.55
CA ASN A 131 24.44 -6.92 5.87
C ASN A 131 23.87 -8.34 6.04
N LEU A 132 24.50 -9.14 6.91
CA LEU A 132 24.07 -10.52 7.21
C LEU A 132 23.03 -10.58 8.35
N ARG A 133 22.49 -9.44 8.81
CA ARG A 133 21.56 -9.36 9.96
C ARG A 133 20.33 -10.26 9.81
N GLU A 134 19.80 -10.43 8.60
CA GLU A 134 18.66 -11.34 8.37
C GLU A 134 19.04 -12.81 8.60
N ILE A 135 20.26 -13.21 8.22
CA ILE A 135 20.78 -14.57 8.44
C ILE A 135 21.12 -14.76 9.93
N LYS A 136 21.84 -13.80 10.52
CA LYS A 136 22.23 -13.83 11.95
C LYS A 136 21.03 -13.82 12.90
N LYS A 137 19.86 -13.33 12.46
CA LYS A 137 18.62 -13.35 13.26
C LYS A 137 18.12 -14.77 13.56
N ASN A 138 18.38 -15.72 12.66
CA ASN A 138 17.92 -17.10 12.82
C ASN A 138 18.90 -17.97 13.60
N TRP A 139 20.03 -17.41 14.06
CA TRP A 139 21.02 -18.16 14.82
C TRP A 139 20.51 -18.41 16.25
N PRO A 140 20.64 -19.65 16.77
CA PRO A 140 20.38 -19.93 18.16
C PRO A 140 21.26 -19.07 19.08
N LEU A 141 20.77 -18.80 20.28
CA LEU A 141 21.53 -18.04 21.28
C LEU A 141 22.86 -18.76 21.56
N PHE A 142 23.97 -18.01 21.49
CA PHE A 142 25.35 -18.49 21.68
C PHE A 142 25.83 -19.59 20.71
N SER A 143 25.14 -19.84 19.59
CA SER A 143 25.59 -20.85 18.63
C SER A 143 26.84 -20.44 17.83
N GLN A 144 27.15 -19.15 17.81
CA GLN A 144 28.27 -18.61 17.06
C GLN A 144 28.99 -17.55 17.88
N ILE A 145 30.28 -17.78 18.11
CA ILE A 145 31.19 -16.88 18.82
C ILE A 145 32.12 -16.30 17.75
N GLU A 146 32.08 -14.99 17.56
CA GLU A 146 33.04 -14.27 16.73
C GLU A 146 34.08 -13.63 17.65
N VAL A 147 35.35 -14.00 17.46
CA VAL A 147 36.47 -13.38 18.18
C VAL A 147 36.97 -12.23 17.32
N ASP A 148 36.77 -11.00 17.80
CA ASP A 148 37.33 -9.81 17.18
C ASP A 148 38.81 -9.71 17.55
N THR A 149 39.70 -9.91 16.57
CA THR A 149 41.13 -9.70 16.78
C THR A 149 41.48 -8.25 16.45
N LYS A 150 42.14 -7.60 17.39
CA LYS A 150 42.74 -6.27 17.19
C LYS A 150 44.25 -6.43 17.23
N TYR A 151 44.93 -5.80 16.27
CA TYR A 151 46.37 -5.67 16.32
C TYR A 151 46.71 -4.67 17.44
N LEU A 152 47.63 -5.07 18.33
CA LEU A 152 48.11 -4.27 19.47
C LEU A 152 49.51 -3.72 19.18
N ASP A 153 49.68 -3.21 17.96
CA ASP A 153 50.92 -2.63 17.46
C ASP A 153 51.15 -1.19 17.95
N ASP A 154 50.15 -0.59 18.60
CA ASP A 154 50.13 0.78 19.11
C ASP A 154 50.48 0.90 20.60
N ILE A 155 50.56 -0.22 21.34
CA ILE A 155 50.91 -0.22 22.78
C ILE A 155 52.43 -0.28 22.93
N LEU A 156 53.03 0.86 23.32
CA LEU A 156 54.48 1.05 23.42
C LEU A 156 55.21 -0.06 24.21
N GLY A 157 54.65 -0.49 25.34
CA GLY A 157 55.23 -1.54 26.20
C GLY A 157 55.15 -2.95 25.59
N TYR A 158 54.20 -3.20 24.69
CA TYR A 158 54.01 -4.49 24.02
C TYR A 158 54.78 -4.57 22.69
N PHE A 159 54.94 -3.44 22.02
CA PHE A 159 55.63 -3.31 20.73
C PHE A 159 57.03 -3.93 20.75
N CYS A 160 57.87 -3.59 21.73
CA CYS A 160 59.24 -4.13 21.83
C CYS A 160 59.28 -5.66 22.03
N GLN A 161 58.27 -6.24 22.68
CA GLN A 161 58.21 -7.67 22.95
C GLN A 161 57.63 -8.45 21.77
N MET A 162 56.68 -7.86 21.05
CA MET A 162 56.13 -8.38 19.80
C MET A 162 57.22 -8.55 18.74
N PHE A 163 58.05 -7.52 18.49
CA PHE A 163 59.11 -7.58 17.47
C PHE A 163 60.20 -8.62 17.78
N LYS A 164 60.54 -8.84 19.05
CA LYS A 164 61.51 -9.89 19.46
C LYS A 164 61.06 -11.30 19.07
N ASN A 165 59.75 -11.59 19.14
CA ASN A 165 59.22 -12.92 18.86
C ASN A 165 59.02 -13.18 17.35
N TYR A 166 58.77 -12.14 16.54
CA TYR A 166 58.64 -12.30 15.08
C TYR A 166 59.97 -12.59 14.37
N LEU A 167 61.10 -12.15 14.93
CA LEU A 167 62.44 -12.43 14.39
C LEU A 167 62.92 -13.88 14.63
N LEU A 168 62.33 -14.60 15.58
CA LEU A 168 62.68 -15.99 15.90
C LEU A 168 61.99 -17.05 15.00
N ILE A 169 61.07 -16.63 14.13
CA ILE A 169 60.30 -17.54 13.24
C ILE A 169 60.86 -17.52 11.79
N LEU A 170 61.83 -16.64 11.50
CA LEU A 170 62.44 -16.45 10.17
C LEU A 170 63.90 -16.93 10.06
N ILE A 171 64.34 -17.78 10.99
CA ILE A 171 65.63 -18.50 10.95
C ILE A 171 65.33 -19.99 11.11
#